data_AF-C9YW02-F1
#
_entry.id   AF-C9YW02-F1
#
_cell.length_a   1.000
_cell.length_b   1.000
_cell.length_c   1.000
_cell.angle_alpha   90.00
_cell.angle_beta   90.00
_cell.angle_gamma   90.00
#
_symmetry.space_group_name_H-M   'P 1'
#
loop_
_entity.id
_entity.type
_entity.pdbx_description
1 polymer ?
#
loop_
_entity_poly.entity_id
_entity_poly.type
_entity_poly.pdbx_seq_one_letter_code
_entity_poly.pdbx_strand_id
1 'polypeptide(L)'
;MYDRDVALDAVRDALRADRPDLRDVDEKMERFAGQVRGVHRAAEFVILEGPPSVVQALYRVVHAADDLAGVMQRMVHDAHAEDTSRKDADTALAAEREHLLYQAVKGFRAAASDVLGDSRIRVS
;
A
#
# COMPACT_ATOMS: atom_id res chain seq x y z
N MET A 1 8.71 -6.02 1.31
CA MET A 1 8.05 -4.76 0.87
C MET A 1 7.97 -4.66 -0.65
N TYR A 2 9.02 -5.05 -1.40
CA TYR A 2 9.00 -5.03 -2.87
C TYR A 2 7.84 -5.81 -3.53
N ASP A 3 7.47 -6.98 -3.02
CA ASP A 3 6.44 -7.81 -3.68
C ASP A 3 5.01 -7.22 -3.61
N ARG A 4 4.73 -6.36 -2.62
CA ARG A 4 3.37 -5.82 -2.37
C ARG A 4 3.08 -4.68 -3.33
N ASP A 5 4.05 -3.79 -3.47
CA ASP A 5 3.98 -2.66 -4.39
C ASP A 5 3.82 -3.18 -5.83
N VAL A 6 4.55 -4.25 -6.18
CA VAL A 6 4.42 -4.96 -7.47
C VAL A 6 3.03 -5.58 -7.69
N ALA A 7 2.42 -6.15 -6.65
CA ALA A 7 1.07 -6.72 -6.78
C ALA A 7 0.00 -5.64 -6.96
N LEU A 8 0.16 -4.49 -6.29
CA LEU A 8 -0.75 -3.37 -6.40
C LEU A 8 -0.64 -2.67 -7.75
N ASP A 9 0.58 -2.49 -8.26
CA ASP A 9 0.85 -2.00 -9.62
C ASP A 9 0.20 -2.91 -10.67
N ALA A 10 0.29 -4.23 -10.48
CA ALA A 10 -0.31 -5.19 -11.40
C ALA A 10 -1.84 -5.07 -11.49
N VAL A 11 -2.53 -4.80 -10.37
CA VAL A 11 -3.97 -4.54 -10.34
C VAL A 11 -4.28 -3.26 -11.11
N ARG A 12 -3.53 -2.18 -10.85
CA ARG A 12 -3.73 -0.89 -11.52
C ARG A 12 -3.54 -1.02 -13.03
N ASP A 13 -2.48 -1.70 -13.45
CA ASP A 13 -2.18 -1.90 -14.87
C ASP A 13 -3.27 -2.74 -15.56
N ALA A 14 -3.84 -3.73 -14.86
CA ALA A 14 -4.99 -4.50 -15.36
C ALA A 14 -6.25 -3.63 -15.51
N LEU A 15 -6.53 -2.77 -14.52
CA LEU A 15 -7.68 -1.85 -14.52
C LEU A 15 -7.58 -0.71 -15.55
N ARG A 16 -6.38 -0.44 -16.06
CA ARG A 16 -6.14 0.66 -17.02
C ARG A 16 -6.79 0.42 -18.38
N ALA A 17 -7.01 -0.83 -18.77
CA ALA A 17 -7.61 -1.18 -20.05
C ALA A 17 -9.07 -0.66 -20.17
N ASP A 18 -9.53 -0.35 -21.38
CA ASP A 18 -10.91 0.07 -21.63
C ASP A 18 -11.93 -1.04 -21.35
N ARG A 19 -11.50 -2.30 -21.53
CA ARG A 19 -12.20 -3.50 -21.08
C ARG A 19 -11.21 -4.38 -20.31
N PRO A 20 -11.08 -4.19 -18.99
CA PRO A 20 -10.17 -4.99 -18.18
C PRO A 20 -10.65 -6.45 -18.12
N ASP A 21 -9.71 -7.40 -18.11
CA ASP A 21 -10.02 -8.79 -17.83
C ASP A 21 -10.31 -8.93 -16.33
N LEU A 22 -11.59 -9.06 -16.00
CA LEU A 22 -12.07 -9.09 -14.62
C LEU A 22 -11.50 -10.29 -13.83
N ARG A 23 -11.23 -11.42 -14.51
CA ARG A 23 -10.62 -12.58 -13.85
C ARG A 23 -9.17 -12.29 -13.44
N ASP A 24 -8.42 -11.64 -14.33
CA ASP A 24 -7.04 -11.23 -14.05
C ASP A 24 -6.98 -10.16 -12.94
N VAL A 25 -7.94 -9.23 -12.93
CA VAL A 25 -8.08 -8.22 -11.87
C VAL A 25 -8.34 -8.87 -10.51
N ASP A 26 -9.30 -9.80 -10.43
CA ASP A 26 -9.65 -10.51 -9.20
C ASP A 26 -8.48 -11.35 -8.67
N GLU A 27 -7.82 -12.12 -9.54
CA GLU A 27 -6.65 -12.93 -9.18
C GLU A 27 -5.50 -12.06 -8.62
N LYS A 28 -5.28 -10.88 -9.20
CA LYS A 28 -4.27 -9.93 -8.71
C LYS A 28 -4.67 -9.29 -7.38
N MET A 29 -5.95 -9.00 -7.18
CA MET A 29 -6.47 -8.50 -5.90
C MET A 29 -6.34 -9.53 -4.79
N GLU A 30 -6.62 -10.81 -5.06
CA GLU A 30 -6.41 -11.90 -4.09
C GLU A 30 -4.93 -12.05 -3.73
N ARG A 31 -4.04 -11.97 -4.72
CA ARG A 31 -2.59 -12.00 -4.50
C ARG A 31 -2.12 -10.84 -3.63
N PHE A 32 -2.63 -9.62 -3.88
CA PHE A 32 -2.35 -8.47 -3.02
C PHE A 32 -2.83 -8.70 -1.58
N ALA A 33 -4.06 -9.18 -1.39
CA ALA A 33 -4.61 -9.48 -0.07
C ALA A 33 -3.80 -10.55 0.70
N GLY A 34 -3.28 -11.56 -0.02
CA GLY A 34 -2.39 -12.57 0.55
C GLY A 34 -1.10 -11.98 1.13
N GLN A 35 -0.50 -11.01 0.44
CA GLN A 35 0.75 -10.37 0.88
C GLN A 35 0.58 -9.45 2.08
N VAL A 36 -0.59 -8.85 2.26
CA VAL A 36 -0.91 -8.01 3.42
C VAL A 36 -0.73 -8.79 4.73
N ARG A 37 -1.02 -10.09 4.76
CA ARG A 37 -0.86 -10.93 5.96
C ARG A 37 0.60 -11.05 6.42
N GLY A 38 1.54 -11.16 5.48
CA GLY A 38 2.98 -11.21 5.79
C GLY A 38 3.48 -9.88 6.35
N VAL A 39 3.01 -8.76 5.79
CA VAL A 39 3.32 -7.42 6.28
C VAL A 39 2.72 -7.18 7.67
N HIS A 40 1.50 -7.65 7.92
CA HIS A 40 0.83 -7.49 9.21
C HIS A 40 1.61 -8.15 10.36
N ARG A 41 2.15 -9.35 10.13
CA ARG A 41 2.99 -10.04 11.12
C ARG A 41 4.29 -9.30 11.42
N ALA A 42 4.94 -8.72 10.41
CA ALA A 42 6.14 -7.90 10.62
C ALA A 42 5.80 -6.58 11.33
N ALA A 43 4.64 -5.99 11.02
CA ALA A 43 4.13 -4.78 11.65
C ALA A 43 3.83 -5.01 13.14
N GLU A 44 3.31 -6.17 13.52
CA GLU A 44 3.01 -6.51 14.92
C GLU A 44 4.26 -6.40 15.81
N PHE A 45 5.41 -6.91 15.38
CA PHE A 45 6.67 -6.75 16.10
C PHE A 45 7.06 -5.28 16.30
N VAL A 46 6.90 -4.46 15.26
CA VAL A 46 7.21 -3.03 15.35
C VAL A 46 6.22 -2.32 16.26
N ILE A 47 4.94 -2.69 16.26
CA ILE A 47 3.91 -2.09 17.10
C ILE A 47 4.17 -2.41 18.59
N LEU A 48 4.58 -3.64 18.90
CA LEU A 48 4.79 -4.09 20.27
C LEU A 48 6.14 -3.63 20.85
N GLU A 49 7.21 -3.71 20.07
CA GLU A 49 8.59 -3.54 20.56
C GLU A 49 9.29 -2.30 19.96
N GLY A 50 8.66 -1.63 19.01
CA GLY A 50 9.27 -0.52 18.28
C GLY A 50 9.26 0.79 19.08
N PRO A 51 10.25 1.67 18.83
CA PRO A 51 10.23 3.03 19.36
C PRO A 51 8.97 3.78 18.91
N PRO A 52 8.40 4.68 19.74
CA PRO A 52 7.17 5.41 19.41
C PRO A 52 7.22 6.15 18.06
N SER A 53 8.38 6.69 17.67
CA SER A 53 8.57 7.37 16.38
C SER A 53 8.39 6.42 15.19
N VAL A 54 8.88 5.18 15.30
CA VAL A 54 8.77 4.15 14.27
C VAL A 54 7.35 3.60 14.21
N VAL A 55 6.70 3.42 15.37
CA VAL A 55 5.29 3.00 15.47
C VAL A 55 4.36 4.03 14.82
N GLN A 56 4.54 5.32 15.12
CA GLN A 56 3.75 6.38 14.50
C GLN A 56 3.95 6.45 12.98
N ALA A 57 5.19 6.28 12.51
CA ALA A 57 5.47 6.26 11.08
C ALA A 57 4.85 5.03 10.39
N LEU A 58 4.85 3.87 11.05
CA LEU A 58 4.18 2.66 10.56
C LEU A 58 2.66 2.86 10.46
N TYR A 59 2.02 3.49 11.44
CA TYR A 59 0.58 3.80 11.36
C TYR A 59 0.25 4.66 10.14
N ARG A 60 1.09 5.64 9.78
CA ARG A 60 0.89 6.44 8.56
C ARG A 60 0.95 5.59 7.29
N VAL A 61 1.86 4.61 7.23
CA VAL A 61 1.95 3.65 6.12
C VAL A 61 0.68 2.81 6.03
N VAL A 62 0.18 2.30 7.16
CA VAL A 62 -1.05 1.50 7.21
C VAL A 62 -2.24 2.31 6.68
N HIS A 63 -2.46 3.51 7.21
CA HIS A 63 -3.57 4.37 6.78
C HIS A 63 -3.48 4.73 5.29
N ALA A 64 -2.30 5.12 4.80
CA ALA A 64 -2.12 5.44 3.39
C ALA A 64 -2.37 4.23 2.47
N ALA A 65 -2.04 3.03 2.94
CA ALA A 65 -2.28 1.81 2.19
C ALA A 65 -3.76 1.41 2.17
N ASP A 66 -4.48 1.62 3.29
CA ASP A 66 -5.92 1.36 3.39
C ASP A 66 -6.71 2.32 2.49
N ASP A 67 -6.33 3.61 2.46
CA ASP A 67 -6.91 4.60 1.54
C ASP A 67 -6.79 4.17 0.08
N LEU A 68 -5.60 3.72 -0.33
CA LEU A 68 -5.35 3.26 -1.70
C LEU A 68 -6.13 1.97 -2.02
N ALA A 69 -6.16 1.01 -1.10
CA ALA A 69 -6.92 -0.22 -1.25
C ALA A 69 -8.42 0.06 -1.40
N GLY A 70 -8.98 1.02 -0.66
CA GLY A 70 -10.38 1.43 -0.77
C GLY A 70 -10.72 2.04 -2.14
N VAL A 71 -9.81 2.82 -2.73
CA VAL A 71 -9.97 3.33 -4.10
C VAL A 71 -9.95 2.18 -5.11
N MET A 72 -8.99 1.26 -5.00
CA MET A 72 -8.90 0.12 -5.93
C MET A 72 -10.10 -0.83 -5.83
N GLN A 73 -10.58 -1.13 -4.62
CA GLN A 73 -11.79 -1.94 -4.44
C GLN A 73 -13.02 -1.29 -5.09
N ARG A 74 -13.14 0.04 -5.00
CA ARG A 74 -14.20 0.77 -5.69
C ARG A 74 -14.06 0.67 -7.21
N MET A 75 -12.85 0.82 -7.75
CA MET A 75 -12.61 0.68 -9.19
C MET A 75 -12.92 -0.74 -9.69
N VAL A 76 -12.59 -1.77 -8.92
CA VAL A 76 -12.95 -3.17 -9.23
C VAL A 76 -14.47 -3.35 -9.23
N HIS A 77 -15.15 -2.82 -8.22
CA HIS A 77 -16.61 -2.86 -8.15
C HIS A 77 -17.27 -2.15 -9.34
N ASP A 78 -16.79 -0.97 -9.70
CA ASP A 78 -17.30 -0.20 -10.84
C ASP A 78 -17.02 -0.92 -12.17
N ALA A 79 -15.86 -1.56 -12.30
CA ALA A 79 -15.53 -2.40 -13.46
C ALA A 79 -16.47 -3.61 -13.58
N HIS A 80 -16.83 -4.25 -12.47
CA HIS A 80 -17.84 -5.32 -12.44
C HIS A 80 -19.24 -4.84 -12.81
N ALA A 81 -19.57 -3.59 -12.50
CA ALA A 81 -20.83 -2.97 -12.89
C ALA A 81 -20.82 -2.41 -14.33
N GLU A 82 -19.69 -2.52 -15.06
CA GLU A 82 -19.44 -1.84 -16.33
C GLU A 82 -19.65 -0.31 -16.25
N ASP A 83 -19.53 0.28 -15.06
CA ASP A 83 -19.69 1.70 -14.82
C ASP A 83 -18.35 2.42 -15.02
N THR A 84 -18.23 3.14 -16.13
CA THR A 84 -17.03 3.92 -16.45
C THR A 84 -17.13 5.39 -16.04
N SER A 85 -18.24 5.82 -15.42
CA SER A 85 -18.53 7.24 -15.16
C SER A 85 -17.48 7.93 -14.28
N ARG A 86 -16.82 7.18 -13.40
CA ARG A 86 -15.80 7.67 -12.46
C ARG A 86 -14.38 7.24 -12.80
N LYS A 87 -14.17 6.51 -13.90
CA LYS A 87 -12.90 5.83 -14.21
C LYS A 87 -11.69 6.75 -14.17
N ASP A 88 -11.78 7.91 -14.83
CA ASP A 88 -10.67 8.87 -14.90
C ASP A 88 -10.39 9.51 -13.53
N ALA A 89 -11.45 9.86 -12.79
CA ALA A 89 -11.34 10.45 -11.46
C ALA A 89 -10.74 9.47 -10.45
N ASP A 90 -11.20 8.21 -10.45
CA ASP A 90 -10.68 7.18 -9.56
C ASP A 90 -9.26 6.75 -9.93
N THR A 91 -8.90 6.76 -11.22
CA THR A 91 -7.52 6.53 -11.67
C THR A 91 -6.58 7.63 -11.19
N ALA A 92 -6.99 8.90 -11.29
CA ALA A 92 -6.20 10.01 -10.78
C ALA A 92 -6.05 9.97 -9.25
N LEU A 93 -7.14 9.64 -8.55
CA LEU A 93 -7.13 9.49 -7.10
C LEU A 93 -6.25 8.32 -6.65
N ALA A 94 -6.26 7.18 -7.36
CA ALA A 94 -5.38 6.06 -7.10
C ALA A 94 -3.90 6.47 -7.20
N ALA A 95 -3.53 7.20 -8.24
CA ALA A 95 -2.16 7.70 -8.42
C ALA A 95 -1.74 8.68 -7.29
N GLU A 96 -2.65 9.54 -6.83
CA GLU A 96 -2.40 10.42 -5.68
C GLU A 96 -2.18 9.61 -4.40
N ARG A 97 -3.04 8.62 -4.10
CA ARG A 97 -2.93 7.78 -2.91
C ARG A 97 -1.68 6.91 -2.91
N GLU A 98 -1.25 6.45 -4.08
CA GLU A 98 0.01 5.76 -4.27
C GLU A 98 1.21 6.65 -3.97
N HIS A 99 1.18 7.91 -4.43
CA HIS A 99 2.22 8.86 -4.06
C HIS A 99 2.30 9.08 -2.55
N LEU A 100 1.15 9.23 -1.88
CA LEU A 100 1.09 9.39 -0.43
C LEU A 100 1.60 8.14 0.33
N LEU A 101 1.25 6.94 -0.13
CA LEU A 101 1.79 5.70 0.41
C LEU A 101 3.32 5.64 0.27
N TYR A 102 3.85 6.00 -0.90
CA TYR A 102 5.29 6.07 -1.13
C TYR A 102 5.98 7.03 -0.15
N GLN A 103 5.42 8.23 0.06
CA GLN A 103 5.97 9.18 1.03
C GLN A 103 5.90 8.66 2.47
N ALA A 104 4.81 7.99 2.85
CA ALA A 104 4.68 7.38 4.16
C ALA A 104 5.74 6.29 4.39
N VAL A 105 5.96 5.41 3.40
CA VAL A 105 6.99 4.36 3.45
C VAL A 105 8.39 4.97 3.55
N LYS A 106 8.66 6.04 2.80
CA LYS A 106 9.92 6.79 2.89
C LYS A 106 10.12 7.37 4.30
N GLY A 107 9.09 7.96 4.90
CA GLY A 107 9.10 8.47 6.26
C GLY A 107 9.34 7.39 7.31
N PHE A 108 8.70 6.22 7.16
CA PHE A 108 8.94 5.05 8.01
C PHE A 108 10.40 4.57 7.94
N ARG A 109 10.97 4.47 6.73
CA ARG A 109 12.38 4.09 6.55
C ARG A 109 13.32 5.10 7.22
N ALA A 110 13.04 6.39 7.11
CA ALA A 110 13.82 7.44 7.78
C ALA A 110 13.77 7.28 9.31
N ALA A 111 12.57 7.18 9.90
CA ALA A 111 12.41 6.99 11.34
C ALA A 111 13.12 5.73 11.87
N ALA A 112 13.06 4.62 11.12
CA ALA A 112 13.79 3.41 11.47
C ALA A 112 15.31 3.60 11.37
N SER A 113 15.77 4.32 10.35
CA SER A 113 17.20 4.59 10.12
C SER A 113 17.79 5.48 11.21
N ASP A 114 17.05 6.49 11.66
CA ASP A 114 17.46 7.40 12.73
C ASP A 114 17.67 6.63 14.05
N VAL A 115 16.73 5.76 14.42
CA VAL A 115 16.83 4.91 15.62
C VAL A 115 18.04 3.97 15.54
N LEU A 116 18.24 3.33 14.38
CA LEU A 116 19.37 2.42 14.18
C LEU A 116 20.71 3.18 14.15
N GLY A 117 20.72 4.41 13.65
CA GLY A 117 21.87 5.32 13.68
C GLY A 117 22.24 5.73 15.11
N ASP A 118 21.26 6.17 15.90
CA ASP A 118 21.44 6.52 17.32
C ASP A 118 21.91 5.33 18.15
N SER A 119 21.40 4.13 17.85
CA SER A 119 21.80 2.89 18.51
C SER A 119 23.27 2.54 18.24
N ARG A 120 23.81 2.87 17.05
CA ARG A 120 25.23 2.66 16.74
C ARG A 120 26.15 3.68 17.41
N ILE A 121 25.67 4.91 17.64
CA ILE A 121 26.43 5.97 18.33
C ILE A 121 26.52 5.70 19.83
N ARG A 122 25.51 5.06 20.44
CA ARG A 122 25.48 4.77 21.88
C ARG A 122 26.30 3.54 22.31
N VAL A 123 26.75 2.71 21.37
CA VAL A 123 27.50 1.46 21.64
C VAL A 123 29.01 1.63 21.39
N SER A 124 29.44 2.81 20.93
CA SER A 124 30.84 3.23 20.81
C SER A 124 31.25 4.14 21.95
#